data_AF-A0A183GVX2-F1
#
_entry.id   AF-A0A183GVX2-F1
#
_cell.length_a   1.000
_cell.length_b   1.000
_cell.length_c   1.000
_cell.angle_alpha   90.00
_cell.angle_beta   90.00
_cell.angle_gamma   90.00
#
_symmetry.space_group_name_H-M   'P 1'
#
loop_
_entity.id
_entity.type
_entity.pdbx_description
1 polymer ?
#
loop_
_entity_poly.entity_id
_entity_poly.type
_entity_poly.pdbx_seq_one_letter_code
_entity_poly.pdbx_strand_id
1 'polypeptide(L)'
;MFYSSLVSIRNARRNFANFNTKKTALRCPDGTITSSRGTMEKIIHDFYSDLFDSHVYLPQRHQDECFVPPVLPSEIRHAISSVNVHHPVPTGSDPNT
;
A
#
# COMPACT_ATOMS: atom_id res chain seq x y z
N MET A 1 8.96 -31.59 18.43
CA MET A 1 8.55 -30.70 17.32
C MET A 1 7.06 -30.89 17.00
N PHE A 2 6.14 -30.44 17.87
CA PHE A 2 4.68 -30.57 17.65
C PHE A 2 3.96 -29.23 17.37
N TYR A 3 4.61 -28.10 17.65
CA TYR A 3 4.01 -26.77 17.48
C TYR A 3 3.83 -26.37 16.00
N SER A 4 4.72 -26.83 15.11
CA SER A 4 4.64 -26.54 13.68
C SER A 4 3.45 -27.23 12.98
N SER A 5 3.07 -28.44 13.41
CA SER A 5 1.91 -29.15 12.84
C SER A 5 0.57 -28.57 13.29
N LEU A 6 0.46 -28.13 14.54
CA LEU A 6 -0.76 -27.49 15.06
C LEU A 6 -1.01 -26.12 14.42
N VAL A 7 0.06 -25.33 14.20
CA VAL A 7 -0.02 -24.08 13.43
C VAL A 7 -0.49 -24.38 12.00
N SER A 8 0.02 -25.44 11.37
CA SER A 8 -0.41 -25.89 10.04
C SER A 8 -1.89 -26.30 9.99
N ILE A 9 -2.38 -27.10 10.94
CA ILE A 9 -3.79 -27.53 11.00
C ILE A 9 -4.72 -26.34 11.26
N ARG A 10 -4.38 -25.46 12.20
CA ARG A 10 -5.16 -24.24 12.48
C ARG A 10 -5.20 -23.33 11.25
N ASN A 11 -4.09 -23.21 10.54
CA ASN A 11 -4.01 -22.41 9.32
C ASN A 11 -4.83 -23.04 8.19
N ALA A 12 -4.76 -24.36 8.01
CA ALA A 12 -5.56 -25.09 7.03
C ALA A 12 -7.06 -24.93 7.28
N ARG A 13 -7.51 -25.08 8.55
CA ARG A 13 -8.91 -24.86 8.95
C ARG A 13 -9.38 -23.43 8.64
N ARG A 14 -8.54 -22.44 8.94
CA ARG A 14 -8.85 -21.03 8.64
C ARG A 14 -8.90 -20.76 7.13
N ASN A 15 -7.96 -21.31 6.37
CA ASN A 15 -7.94 -21.17 4.92
C ASN A 15 -9.19 -21.79 4.29
N PHE A 16 -9.59 -22.98 4.72
CA PHE A 16 -10.82 -23.64 4.27
C PHE A 16 -12.07 -22.82 4.58
N ALA A 17 -12.16 -22.27 5.80
CA ALA A 17 -13.26 -21.36 6.17
C ALA A 17 -13.28 -20.12 5.26
N ASN A 18 -12.13 -19.46 5.09
CA ASN A 18 -11.99 -18.28 4.24
C ASN A 18 -12.36 -18.58 2.77
N PHE A 19 -11.96 -19.74 2.24
CA PHE A 19 -12.33 -20.17 0.90
C PHE A 19 -13.84 -20.37 0.76
N ASN A 20 -14.48 -21.06 1.72
CA ASN A 20 -15.93 -21.25 1.69
C ASN A 20 -16.70 -19.93 1.82
N THR A 21 -16.25 -19.00 2.66
CA THR A 21 -16.84 -17.65 2.75
C THR A 21 -16.74 -16.93 1.41
N LYS A 22 -15.56 -16.93 0.77
CA LYS A 22 -15.40 -16.30 -0.56
C LYS A 22 -16.25 -16.97 -1.64
N LYS A 23 -16.36 -18.31 -1.62
CA LYS A 23 -17.17 -19.07 -2.58
C LYS A 23 -18.68 -18.81 -2.43
N THR A 24 -19.15 -18.57 -1.21
CA THR A 24 -20.56 -18.29 -0.93
C THR A 24 -20.93 -16.85 -1.21
N ALA A 25 -20.02 -15.92 -0.95
CA ALA A 25 -20.15 -14.51 -1.28
C ALA A 25 -20.30 -14.23 -2.78
N LEU A 26 -19.58 -14.99 -3.62
CA LEU A 26 -19.66 -14.86 -5.09
C LEU A 26 -20.75 -15.74 -5.71
N ARG A 27 -21.75 -16.16 -4.92
CA ARG A 27 -22.85 -16.98 -5.44
C ARG A 27 -23.91 -16.08 -6.06
N CYS A 28 -24.47 -16.54 -7.16
CA CYS A 28 -25.64 -15.93 -7.76
C CYS A 28 -26.79 -15.87 -6.72
N PRO A 29 -27.44 -14.71 -6.51
CA PRO A 29 -28.48 -14.55 -5.48
C PRO A 29 -29.68 -15.49 -5.67
N ASP A 30 -29.95 -15.86 -6.91
CA ASP A 30 -31.00 -16.81 -7.31
C ASP A 30 -30.58 -18.28 -7.13
N GLY A 31 -29.35 -18.54 -6.69
CA GLY A 31 -28.81 -19.88 -6.46
C GLY A 31 -28.39 -20.61 -7.73
N THR A 32 -28.56 -20.01 -8.91
CA THR A 32 -28.25 -20.60 -10.22
C THR A 32 -26.74 -20.71 -10.42
N ILE A 33 -26.27 -21.84 -10.97
CA ILE A 33 -24.88 -22.00 -11.38
C ILE A 33 -24.74 -21.39 -12.78
N THR A 34 -24.03 -20.27 -12.86
CA THR A 34 -23.84 -19.51 -14.09
C THR A 34 -22.36 -19.43 -14.44
N SER A 35 -22.04 -19.70 -15.71
CA SER A 35 -20.70 -19.58 -16.28
C SER A 35 -20.62 -18.44 -17.31
N SER A 36 -21.69 -17.67 -17.48
CA SER A 36 -21.73 -16.57 -18.43
C SER A 36 -20.88 -15.41 -17.92
N ARG A 37 -20.02 -14.86 -18.78
CA ARG A 37 -19.14 -13.73 -18.45
C ARG A 37 -19.92 -12.54 -17.89
N GLY A 38 -20.98 -12.10 -18.58
CA GLY A 38 -21.75 -10.92 -18.16
C GLY A 38 -22.45 -11.12 -16.82
N THR A 39 -22.88 -12.34 -16.51
CA THR A 39 -23.50 -12.65 -15.22
C THR A 39 -22.46 -12.67 -14.10
N MET A 40 -21.28 -13.27 -14.34
CA MET A 40 -20.18 -13.28 -13.38
C MET A 40 -19.65 -11.86 -13.09
N GLU A 41 -19.51 -11.03 -14.13
CA GLU A 41 -19.13 -9.62 -13.98
C GLU A 41 -20.12 -8.87 -13.09
N LYS A 42 -21.43 -9.08 -13.28
CA LYS A 42 -22.46 -8.47 -12.44
C LYS A 42 -22.39 -8.94 -10.98
N ILE A 43 -22.28 -10.25 -10.72
CA ILE A 43 -22.18 -10.79 -9.35
C ILE A 43 -20.96 -10.21 -8.62
N ILE A 44 -19.82 -10.11 -9.30
CA ILE A 44 -18.61 -9.51 -8.75
C ILE A 44 -18.84 -8.02 -8.44
N HIS A 45 -19.50 -7.31 -9.36
CA HIS A 45 -19.77 -5.88 -9.19
C HIS A 45 -20.71 -5.61 -8.02
N ASP A 46 -21.83 -6.33 -7.93
CA ASP A 46 -22.79 -6.22 -6.83
C ASP A 46 -22.12 -6.55 -5.48
N PHE A 47 -21.31 -7.61 -5.42
CA PHE A 47 -20.57 -8.00 -4.21
C PHE A 47 -19.62 -6.90 -3.71
N TYR A 48 -18.83 -6.28 -4.60
CA TYR A 48 -17.91 -5.22 -4.20
C TYR A 48 -18.64 -3.90 -3.91
N SER A 49 -19.72 -3.60 -4.63
CA SER A 49 -20.58 -2.47 -4.32
C SER A 49 -21.10 -2.57 -2.88
N ASP A 50 -21.71 -3.70 -2.49
CA ASP A 50 -22.22 -3.90 -1.12
C ASP A 50 -21.12 -3.82 -0.05
N LEU A 51 -19.92 -4.33 -0.38
CA LEU A 51 -18.77 -4.32 0.53
C LEU A 51 -18.23 -2.92 0.80
N PHE A 52 -18.22 -2.04 -0.20
CA PHE A 52 -17.71 -0.68 -0.08
C PHE A 52 -18.79 0.34 0.27
N ASP A 53 -20.05 0.05 -0.03
CA ASP A 53 -21.23 0.85 0.34
C ASP A 53 -21.60 0.68 1.82
N SER A 54 -21.28 -0.48 2.41
CA SER A 54 -21.28 -0.67 3.88
C SER A 54 -20.08 0.05 4.51
N HIS A 55 -20.12 1.38 4.46
CA HIS A 55 -19.19 2.28 5.12
C HIS A 55 -19.01 1.89 6.59
N VAL A 56 -17.96 1.10 6.87
CA VAL A 56 -17.17 1.26 8.09
C VAL A 56 -16.85 2.74 8.09
N TYR A 57 -17.40 3.48 9.04
CA TYR A 57 -16.95 4.83 9.36
C TYR A 57 -15.47 4.74 9.68
N LEU A 58 -14.64 4.81 8.66
CA LEU A 58 -13.24 5.09 8.83
C LEU A 58 -13.24 6.48 9.46
N PRO A 59 -12.62 6.66 10.65
CA PRO A 59 -12.40 7.99 11.14
C PRO A 59 -11.65 8.70 10.02
N GLN A 60 -12.24 9.79 9.55
CA GLN A 60 -11.71 10.64 8.51
C GLN A 60 -10.29 11.00 8.95
N ARG A 61 -9.31 10.24 8.47
CA ARG A 61 -7.90 10.58 8.65
C ARG A 61 -7.83 11.89 7.89
N HIS A 62 -7.72 12.99 8.65
CA HIS A 62 -7.32 14.28 8.12
C HIS A 62 -6.27 13.98 7.07
N GLN A 63 -6.51 14.42 5.84
CA GLN A 63 -5.46 14.40 4.85
C GLN A 63 -4.38 15.27 5.47
N ASP A 64 -3.37 14.61 6.03
CA ASP A 64 -2.14 15.21 6.47
C ASP A 64 -1.55 15.82 5.20
N GLU A 65 -2.01 17.03 4.86
CA GLU A 65 -1.22 18.00 4.13
C GLU A 65 0.14 17.91 4.79
N CYS A 66 1.12 17.33 4.08
CA CYS A 66 2.47 17.12 4.58
C CYS A 66 2.86 18.36 5.38
N PHE A 67 2.86 18.23 6.71
CA PHE A 67 3.23 19.30 7.61
C PHE A 67 4.74 19.44 7.44
N VAL A 68 5.14 20.22 6.45
CA VAL A 68 6.50 20.68 6.30
C VAL A 68 6.70 21.65 7.45
N PRO A 69 7.48 21.31 8.49
CA PRO A 69 7.73 22.26 9.56
C PRO A 69 8.38 23.50 8.93
N PRO A 70 8.01 24.71 9.37
CA PRO A 70 8.57 25.93 8.79
C PRO A 70 10.09 25.94 9.03
N VAL A 71 10.87 25.81 7.96
CA VAL A 71 12.33 25.91 8.02
C VAL A 71 12.69 27.39 8.22
N LEU A 72 13.47 27.68 9.27
CA LEU A 72 13.85 29.05 9.56
C LEU A 72 14.89 29.55 8.54
N PRO A 73 14.82 30.81 8.07
CA PRO A 73 15.83 31.36 7.18
C PRO A 73 17.27 31.26 7.73
N SER A 74 17.45 31.21 9.05
CA SER A 74 18.74 30.97 9.70
C SER A 74 19.28 29.57 9.45
N GLU A 75 18.44 28.54 9.47
CA GLU A 75 18.81 27.14 9.26
C GLU A 75 19.31 26.93 7.83
N ILE A 76 18.66 27.57 6.86
CA ILE A 76 19.07 27.59 5.45
C ILE A 76 20.46 28.24 5.30
N ARG A 77 20.67 29.41 5.92
CA ARG A 77 21.96 30.11 5.87
C ARG A 77 23.10 29.29 6.49
N HIS A 78 22.84 28.61 7.61
CA HIS A 78 23.83 27.77 8.26
C HIS A 78 24.20 26.53 7.42
N ALA A 79 23.22 25.86 6.81
CA ALA A 79 23.47 24.72 5.95
C ALA A 79 24.34 25.10 4.73
N ILE A 80 24.02 26.22 4.06
CA ILE A 80 24.82 26.72 2.93
C ILE A 80 26.25 27.08 3.38
N SER A 81 26.39 27.76 4.51
CA SER A 81 27.70 28.14 5.04
C SER A 81 28.54 26.95 5.52
N SER A 82 27.92 25.82 5.87
CA SER A 82 28.64 24.62 6.33
C SER A 82 29.35 23.86 5.21
N VAL A 83 29.04 24.16 3.95
CA VAL A 83 29.73 23.58 2.80
C VAL A 83 31.04 24.36 2.60
N ASN A 84 32.13 23.85 3.16
CA ASN A 84 33.48 24.34 2.87
C ASN A 84 33.81 24.06 1.40
N VAL A 85 33.55 25.05 0.53
CA VAL A 85 34.08 25.02 -0.84
C VAL A 85 35.56 25.40 -0.75
N HIS A 86 36.43 24.40 -0.65
CA HIS A 86 37.84 24.61 -0.97
C HIS A 86 37.91 25.00 -2.45
N HIS A 87 38.17 26.27 -2.74
CA HIS A 87 38.57 26.70 -4.09
C HIS A 87 39.83 25.92 -4.48
N PRO A 88 39.81 25.07 -5.51
CA PRO A 88 41.06 24.65 -6.12
C PRO A 88 41.61 25.88 -6.84
N VAL A 89 42.76 26.36 -6.40
CA VAL A 89 43.57 27.30 -7.16
C VAL A 89 43.72 26.75 -8.58
N PRO A 90 43.42 27.49 -9.66
CA PRO A 90 43.70 27.03 -11.00
C PRO A 90 45.21 27.14 -11.23
N THR A 91 45.94 26.06 -10.97
CA THR A 91 47.32 25.90 -11.45
C THR A 91 47.28 25.70 -12.95
N GLY A 92 47.75 26.73 -13.67
CA GLY A 92 47.94 26.69 -15.11
C GLY A 92 49.01 25.68 -15.54
N SER A 93 48.91 25.38 -16.84
CA SER A 93 49.93 24.83 -17.75
C SER A 93 50.69 23.59 -17.33
N ASP A 94 50.50 22.50 -18.08
CA ASP A 94 51.61 21.96 -18.88
C ASP A 94 51.09 21.28 -20.18
N PRO A 95 51.53 21.72 -21.37
CA PRO A 95 51.32 21.01 -22.62
C PRO A 95 52.52 20.07 -22.86
N ASN A 96 52.25 18.78 -23.02
CA ASN A 96 53.22 17.73 -23.43
C ASN A 96 54.44 17.51 -22.52
N THR A 97 54.37 16.45 -21.71
CA THR A 97 55.45 15.46 -21.54
C THR A 97 54.82 14.12 -21.20
#